data_AF-A0A377Q628-F1
#
_entry.id   AF-A0A377Q628-F1
#
_cell.length_a   1.000
_cell.length_b   1.000
_cell.length_c   1.000
_cell.angle_alpha   90.00
_cell.angle_beta   90.00
_cell.angle_gamma   90.00
#
_symmetry.space_group_name_H-M   'P 1'
#
loop_
_entity.id
_entity.type
_entity.pdbx_description
1 polymer ?
#
loop_
_entity_poly.entity_id
_entity_poly.type
_entity_poly.pdbx_seq_one_letter_code
_entity_poly.pdbx_strand_id
1 'polypeptide(L)'
;MKWIRLISTLFVGICALPAYADELPTIEVDPAVEQAAPATTTPNTPRSRKAKSDVKPDYAPAQDMLLQAMSLIGVKYKWGGATPEAGLDCSGFVRYVFQNSMNIALPHNALGMAQSGSSIDKEELKPGDLVFFNTLGRTFSHVGIYMGDNRFIHSPRAGKSVEITNLNQSYWSSRFTGARRYDGTGGTPVNMAALLASVPKNTGSSKVSATASSKPVCKTIKRKGKKHQVCEAPKTARESTSGRSKTSKAATYKKTSKTVSKISKASKNTAAKSSKAAPKAKHSSTSKKKHK
;
A
#
# COMPACT_ATOMS: atom_id res chain seq x y z
N MET A 1 -35.58 12.95 71.26
CA MET A 1 -35.95 14.13 70.45
C MET A 1 -36.60 13.62 69.19
N LYS A 2 -37.93 13.85 69.08
CA LYS A 2 -38.74 13.55 67.90
C LYS A 2 -38.32 14.49 66.77
N TRP A 3 -38.57 14.15 65.50
CA TRP A 3 -39.49 14.91 64.63
C TRP A 3 -39.78 14.12 63.35
N ILE A 4 -41.07 14.02 63.07
CA ILE A 4 -41.78 13.47 61.92
C ILE A 4 -42.56 14.65 61.33
N ARG A 5 -42.64 14.78 60.00
CA ARG A 5 -43.80 15.19 59.16
C ARG A 5 -43.30 15.44 57.70
N LEU A 6 -43.78 14.83 56.59
CA LEU A 6 -45.11 14.59 55.97
C LEU A 6 -45.55 15.77 55.06
N ILE A 7 -46.21 15.43 53.92
CA ILE A 7 -47.10 16.26 53.04
C ILE A 7 -46.34 17.06 51.93
N SER A 8 -46.78 17.28 50.68
CA SER A 8 -48.04 17.10 49.94
C SER A 8 -47.79 17.08 48.43
N THR A 9 -48.77 16.53 47.71
CA THR A 9 -49.03 16.57 46.27
C THR A 9 -49.48 17.94 45.72
N LEU A 10 -49.46 18.03 44.38
CA LEU A 10 -50.34 18.79 43.47
C LEU A 10 -50.07 20.29 43.24
N PHE A 11 -49.77 20.66 41.98
CA PHE A 11 -50.40 21.80 41.33
C PHE A 11 -50.52 21.60 39.81
N VAL A 12 -51.75 21.68 39.34
CA VAL A 12 -52.21 21.72 37.94
C VAL A 12 -52.15 23.17 37.46
N GLY A 13 -51.80 23.40 36.18
CA GLY A 13 -51.79 24.73 35.58
C GLY A 13 -52.06 24.67 34.08
N ILE A 14 -53.34 24.70 33.73
CA ILE A 14 -53.94 24.93 32.40
C ILE A 14 -53.73 26.40 31.98
N CYS A 15 -53.41 26.67 30.70
CA CYS A 15 -54.01 27.81 29.96
C CYS A 15 -53.74 27.78 28.44
N ALA A 16 -54.83 27.53 27.70
CA ALA A 16 -55.35 28.16 26.47
C ALA A 16 -54.49 28.55 25.24
N LEU A 17 -55.14 28.28 24.09
CA LEU A 17 -54.80 28.42 22.66
C LEU A 17 -54.83 29.89 22.14
N PRO A 18 -54.52 30.14 20.85
CA PRO A 18 -55.62 30.09 19.85
C PRO A 18 -55.27 29.38 18.54
N ALA A 19 -56.36 29.02 17.85
CA ALA A 19 -56.47 28.29 16.60
C ALA A 19 -56.11 29.13 15.35
N TYR A 20 -55.66 28.45 14.30
CA TYR A 20 -56.06 28.77 12.93
C TYR A 20 -56.02 27.52 12.06
N ALA A 21 -57.13 27.27 11.37
CA ALA A 21 -57.35 26.18 10.44
C ALA A 21 -56.84 26.55 9.04
N ASP A 22 -56.45 25.57 8.23
CA ASP A 22 -56.83 25.53 6.81
C ASP A 22 -56.58 24.14 6.21
N GLU A 23 -57.27 23.88 5.10
CA GLU A 23 -57.95 22.63 4.75
C GLU A 23 -57.15 21.52 4.01
N LEU A 24 -57.79 20.35 3.95
CA LEU A 24 -57.49 19.10 3.23
C LEU A 24 -57.54 19.29 1.69
N PRO A 25 -57.01 18.35 0.86
CA PRO A 25 -57.81 17.18 0.49
C PRO A 25 -57.02 15.86 0.38
N THR A 26 -57.72 14.80 0.77
CA THR A 26 -57.40 13.39 0.68
C THR A 26 -57.53 12.87 -0.76
N ILE A 27 -56.55 12.08 -1.22
CA ILE A 27 -56.67 11.28 -2.45
C ILE A 27 -57.11 9.88 -2.04
N GLU A 28 -58.32 9.52 -2.45
CA GLU A 28 -58.92 8.21 -2.26
C GLU A 28 -58.23 7.18 -3.17
N VAL A 29 -57.97 6.00 -2.59
CA VAL A 29 -57.54 4.78 -3.27
C VAL A 29 -58.73 3.82 -3.28
N ASP A 30 -59.04 3.25 -4.43
CA ASP A 30 -59.88 2.06 -4.54
C ASP A 30 -59.44 1.18 -5.74
N PRO A 31 -59.79 -0.14 -5.74
CA PRO A 31 -58.89 -1.20 -6.20
C PRO A 31 -59.41 -2.05 -7.37
N ALA A 32 -58.49 -2.88 -7.89
CA ALA A 32 -58.72 -4.16 -8.60
C ALA A 32 -59.50 -4.17 -9.94
N VAL A 33 -58.80 -4.49 -11.04
CA VAL A 33 -59.31 -5.35 -12.11
C VAL A 33 -58.22 -6.30 -12.62
N GLU A 34 -58.67 -7.52 -12.84
CA GLU A 34 -58.05 -8.82 -13.05
C GLU A 34 -57.93 -9.16 -14.57
N GLN A 35 -56.88 -9.92 -14.95
CA GLN A 35 -56.71 -10.82 -16.11
C GLN A 35 -56.68 -10.30 -17.58
N ALA A 36 -55.59 -10.61 -18.30
CA ALA A 36 -55.50 -11.67 -19.34
C ALA A 36 -54.31 -11.49 -20.33
N ALA A 37 -53.59 -12.59 -20.62
CA ALA A 37 -52.71 -12.79 -21.80
C ALA A 37 -53.51 -13.59 -22.90
N PRO A 38 -53.02 -13.96 -24.12
CA PRO A 38 -51.65 -13.97 -24.69
C PRO A 38 -51.51 -13.57 -26.20
N ALA A 39 -50.29 -13.64 -26.74
CA ALA A 39 -49.91 -14.15 -28.10
C ALA A 39 -48.89 -13.30 -28.92
N THR A 40 -47.72 -13.91 -29.11
CA THR A 40 -46.96 -14.11 -30.38
C THR A 40 -46.54 -12.92 -31.26
N THR A 41 -45.24 -12.58 -31.24
CA THR A 41 -44.42 -12.47 -32.47
C THR A 41 -42.91 -12.47 -32.16
N THR A 42 -42.19 -13.46 -32.69
CA THR A 42 -40.79 -13.33 -33.16
C THR A 42 -40.85 -13.50 -34.69
N PRO A 43 -39.86 -13.09 -35.51
CA PRO A 43 -38.44 -12.89 -35.19
C PRO A 43 -37.81 -11.62 -35.77
N ASN A 44 -36.63 -11.22 -35.30
CA ASN A 44 -35.56 -10.75 -36.20
C ASN A 44 -34.21 -10.71 -35.49
N THR A 45 -33.33 -11.60 -35.96
CA THR A 45 -31.93 -11.74 -35.59
C THR A 45 -31.06 -10.86 -36.49
N PRO A 46 -30.29 -9.90 -35.95
CA PRO A 46 -29.05 -9.50 -36.59
C PRO A 46 -27.95 -10.45 -36.12
N ARG A 47 -27.48 -11.26 -37.06
CA ARG A 47 -26.29 -12.11 -36.97
C ARG A 47 -25.07 -11.21 -36.70
N SER A 48 -24.81 -10.90 -35.44
CA SER A 48 -23.60 -10.21 -35.01
C SER A 48 -22.41 -11.16 -35.17
N ARG A 49 -21.55 -10.82 -36.13
CA ARG A 49 -20.28 -11.48 -36.37
C ARG A 49 -19.44 -11.35 -35.09
N LYS A 50 -19.22 -12.49 -34.43
CA LYS A 50 -18.32 -12.65 -33.29
C LYS A 50 -16.91 -12.24 -33.74
N ALA A 51 -16.58 -10.98 -33.55
CA ALA A 51 -15.20 -10.50 -33.58
C ALA A 51 -14.46 -11.28 -32.48
N LYS A 52 -13.37 -11.94 -32.86
CA LYS A 52 -12.43 -12.53 -31.92
C LYS A 52 -11.81 -11.36 -31.16
N SER A 53 -12.41 -11.00 -30.02
CA SER A 53 -11.75 -10.15 -29.05
C SER A 53 -10.56 -10.95 -28.52
N ASP A 54 -9.41 -10.30 -28.45
CA ASP A 54 -8.22 -10.79 -27.77
C ASP A 54 -8.54 -10.93 -26.29
N VAL A 55 -9.17 -12.05 -25.91
CA VAL A 55 -9.46 -12.36 -24.51
C VAL A 55 -8.14 -12.75 -23.88
N LYS A 56 -7.49 -11.77 -23.22
CA LYS A 56 -6.51 -12.07 -22.18
C LYS A 56 -7.18 -13.10 -21.26
N PRO A 57 -6.55 -14.26 -20.99
CA PRO A 57 -7.15 -15.26 -20.12
C PRO A 57 -7.63 -14.58 -18.83
N ASP A 58 -8.87 -14.88 -18.45
CA ASP A 58 -9.51 -14.37 -17.23
C ASP A 58 -8.85 -15.03 -16.01
N TYR A 59 -7.56 -14.74 -15.83
CA TYR A 59 -6.86 -15.01 -14.60
C TYR A 59 -7.44 -14.04 -13.59
N ALA A 60 -8.08 -14.58 -12.57
CA ALA A 60 -8.56 -13.78 -11.46
C ALA A 60 -7.45 -12.83 -10.98
N PRO A 61 -7.74 -11.55 -10.70
CA PRO A 61 -6.69 -10.54 -10.53
C PRO A 61 -5.63 -10.88 -9.46
N ALA A 62 -6.00 -11.67 -8.45
CA ALA A 62 -5.08 -12.24 -7.46
C ALA A 62 -3.99 -13.14 -8.07
N GLN A 63 -4.33 -13.96 -9.07
CA GLN A 63 -3.41 -14.87 -9.74
C GLN A 63 -2.31 -14.10 -10.48
N ASP A 64 -2.69 -13.11 -11.28
CA ASP A 64 -1.76 -12.24 -12.02
C ASP A 64 -0.85 -11.48 -11.03
N MET A 65 -1.41 -10.99 -9.93
CA MET A 65 -0.64 -10.37 -8.85
C MET A 65 0.40 -11.32 -8.26
N LEU A 66 0.02 -12.56 -7.94
CA LEU A 66 0.92 -13.52 -7.32
C LEU A 66 2.01 -14.01 -8.29
N LEU A 67 1.68 -14.17 -9.58
CA LEU A 67 2.67 -14.42 -10.64
C LEU A 67 3.73 -13.30 -10.69
N GLN A 68 3.28 -12.04 -10.70
CA GLN A 68 4.17 -10.89 -10.68
C GLN A 68 5.03 -10.87 -9.41
N ALA A 69 4.43 -11.10 -8.24
CA ALA A 69 5.14 -11.15 -6.97
C ALA A 69 6.26 -12.20 -6.96
N MET A 70 5.98 -13.41 -7.45
CA MET A 70 6.97 -14.49 -7.51
C MET A 70 8.10 -14.22 -8.50
N SER A 71 7.84 -13.50 -9.60
CA SER A 71 8.89 -13.12 -10.55
C SER A 71 9.98 -12.23 -9.92
N LEU A 72 9.68 -11.60 -8.79
CA LEU A 72 10.58 -10.71 -8.05
C LEU A 72 11.37 -11.42 -6.95
N ILE A 73 11.16 -12.74 -6.74
CA ILE A 73 11.94 -13.51 -5.77
C ILE A 73 13.43 -13.38 -6.11
N GLY A 74 14.25 -13.10 -5.10
CA GLY A 74 15.69 -12.88 -5.26
C GLY A 74 16.11 -11.42 -5.44
N VAL A 75 15.19 -10.50 -5.81
CA VAL A 75 15.47 -9.05 -5.83
C VAL A 75 15.92 -8.59 -4.45
N LYS A 76 17.01 -7.82 -4.38
CA LYS A 76 17.61 -7.40 -3.11
C LYS A 76 16.75 -6.36 -2.40
N TYR A 77 16.74 -6.43 -1.08
CA TYR A 77 16.14 -5.39 -0.26
C TYR A 77 16.92 -4.09 -0.37
N LYS A 78 16.21 -2.98 -0.62
CA LYS A 78 16.75 -1.62 -0.59
C LYS A 78 15.75 -0.71 0.12
N TRP A 79 16.17 -0.08 1.22
CA TRP A 79 15.32 0.88 1.94
C TRP A 79 14.87 2.03 1.02
N GLY A 80 13.57 2.32 0.96
CA GLY A 80 12.98 3.30 0.05
C GLY A 80 12.97 2.86 -1.42
N GLY A 81 13.35 1.62 -1.71
CA GLY A 81 13.44 1.09 -3.06
C GLY A 81 12.06 0.73 -3.63
N ALA A 82 11.79 1.14 -4.86
CA ALA A 82 10.50 0.94 -5.53
C ALA A 82 10.59 0.23 -6.89
N THR A 83 11.79 -0.16 -7.33
CA THR A 83 11.99 -0.85 -8.62
C THR A 83 12.89 -2.08 -8.47
N PRO A 84 12.71 -3.14 -9.28
CA PRO A 84 13.52 -4.35 -9.18
C PRO A 84 15.02 -4.11 -9.42
N GLU A 85 15.37 -3.16 -10.29
CA GLU A 85 16.76 -2.86 -10.67
C GLU A 85 17.53 -2.15 -9.55
N ALA A 86 16.85 -1.23 -8.84
CA ALA A 86 17.44 -0.50 -7.71
C ALA A 86 17.32 -1.28 -6.38
N GLY A 87 16.44 -2.28 -6.34
CA GLY A 87 16.04 -3.03 -5.16
C GLY A 87 14.71 -2.53 -4.58
N LEU A 88 14.07 -3.39 -3.78
CA LEU A 88 12.72 -3.18 -3.28
C LEU A 88 12.70 -3.21 -1.75
N ASP A 89 12.10 -2.22 -1.08
CA ASP A 89 11.69 -2.40 0.33
C ASP A 89 10.33 -3.11 0.42
N CYS A 90 9.82 -3.31 1.63
CA CYS A 90 8.57 -4.06 1.83
C CYS A 90 7.37 -3.38 1.16
N SER A 91 7.19 -2.08 1.38
CA SER A 91 6.11 -1.30 0.75
C SER A 91 6.32 -1.07 -0.74
N GLY A 92 7.56 -0.90 -1.20
CA GLY A 92 7.91 -0.70 -2.60
C GLY A 92 7.70 -1.96 -3.41
N PHE A 93 8.01 -3.13 -2.84
CA PHE A 93 7.66 -4.43 -3.42
C PHE A 93 6.15 -4.56 -3.65
N VAL A 94 5.34 -4.33 -2.62
CA VAL A 94 3.88 -4.42 -2.72
C VAL A 94 3.33 -3.42 -3.74
N ARG A 95 3.79 -2.17 -3.67
CA ARG A 95 3.39 -1.11 -4.59
C ARG A 95 3.71 -1.47 -6.04
N TYR A 96 4.91 -1.99 -6.30
CA TYR A 96 5.31 -2.41 -7.65
C TYR A 96 4.39 -3.51 -8.18
N VAL A 97 4.12 -4.54 -7.37
CA VAL A 97 3.24 -5.64 -7.78
C VAL A 97 1.83 -5.12 -8.09
N PHE A 98 1.22 -4.35 -7.19
CA PHE A 98 -0.13 -3.81 -7.36
C PHE A 98 -0.25 -2.89 -8.57
N GLN A 99 0.77 -2.04 -8.80
CA GLN A 99 0.80 -1.15 -9.94
C GLN A 99 0.90 -1.93 -11.26
N ASN A 100 1.70 -2.99 -11.30
CA ASN A 100 1.96 -3.73 -12.53
C ASN A 100 0.89 -4.78 -12.86
N SER A 101 0.22 -5.34 -11.85
CA SER A 101 -0.81 -6.38 -12.07
C SER A 101 -2.22 -5.81 -12.19
N MET A 102 -2.54 -4.77 -11.44
CA MET A 102 -3.92 -4.25 -11.33
C MET A 102 -4.02 -2.75 -11.57
N ASN A 103 -2.90 -2.08 -11.86
CA ASN A 103 -2.86 -0.63 -12.07
C ASN A 103 -3.38 0.18 -10.87
N ILE A 104 -3.23 -0.35 -9.65
CA ILE A 104 -3.61 0.32 -8.40
C ILE A 104 -2.40 1.04 -7.82
N ALA A 105 -2.53 2.36 -7.64
CA ALA A 105 -1.50 3.18 -7.02
C ALA A 105 -1.60 3.13 -5.49
N LEU A 106 -0.71 2.38 -4.85
CA LEU A 106 -0.60 2.34 -3.40
C LEU A 106 0.41 3.38 -2.87
N PRO A 107 0.20 3.91 -1.65
CA PRO A 107 1.20 4.74 -0.99
C PRO A 107 2.48 3.93 -0.74
N HIS A 108 3.65 4.55 -0.87
CA HIS A 108 4.93 3.90 -0.59
C HIS A 108 5.24 3.87 0.93
N ASN A 109 4.25 3.44 1.72
CA ASN A 109 4.33 3.32 3.18
C ASN A 109 3.36 2.24 3.66
N ALA A 110 3.85 1.25 4.41
CA ALA A 110 3.05 0.17 4.98
C ALA A 110 1.90 0.67 5.87
N LEU A 111 2.11 1.74 6.65
CA LEU A 111 1.05 2.34 7.47
C LEU A 111 -0.05 2.96 6.59
N GLY A 112 0.33 3.66 5.51
CA GLY A 112 -0.62 4.23 4.58
C GLY A 112 -1.44 3.17 3.85
N MET A 113 -0.83 2.04 3.50
CA MET A 113 -1.55 0.89 2.94
C MET A 113 -2.53 0.29 3.96
N ALA A 114 -2.10 0.16 5.23
CA ALA A 114 -2.97 -0.34 6.30
C ALA A 114 -4.18 0.58 6.56
N GLN A 115 -4.10 1.86 6.22
CA GLN A 115 -5.19 2.83 6.37
C GLN A 115 -6.12 2.90 5.14
N SER A 116 -5.65 2.52 3.96
CA SER A 116 -6.43 2.64 2.72
C SER A 116 -7.20 1.38 2.31
N GLY A 117 -6.81 0.20 2.81
CA GLY A 117 -7.52 -1.05 2.52
C GLY A 117 -8.61 -1.39 3.54
N SER A 118 -9.50 -2.32 3.17
CA SER A 118 -10.54 -2.87 4.05
C SER A 118 -9.94 -3.86 5.04
N SER A 119 -10.26 -3.75 6.33
CA SER A 119 -9.77 -4.68 7.36
C SER A 119 -10.36 -6.08 7.16
N ILE A 120 -9.52 -7.10 7.28
CA ILE A 120 -9.90 -8.51 7.15
C ILE A 120 -9.37 -9.28 8.37
N ASP A 121 -10.18 -10.21 8.87
CA ASP A 121 -9.79 -11.12 9.93
C ASP A 121 -8.82 -12.19 9.42
N LYS A 122 -7.98 -12.71 10.31
CA LYS A 122 -6.91 -13.64 9.91
C LYS A 122 -7.48 -14.93 9.31
N GLU A 123 -8.64 -15.36 9.78
CA GLU A 123 -9.37 -16.55 9.36
C GLU A 123 -10.00 -16.38 7.96
N GLU A 124 -10.19 -15.13 7.50
CA GLU A 124 -10.81 -14.79 6.21
C GLU A 124 -9.79 -14.43 5.12
N LEU A 125 -8.50 -14.64 5.41
CA LEU A 125 -7.40 -14.35 4.50
C LEU A 125 -7.55 -15.11 3.19
N LYS A 126 -7.53 -14.36 2.08
CA LYS A 126 -7.53 -14.88 0.72
C LYS A 126 -6.26 -14.46 0.00
N PRO A 127 -5.75 -15.31 -0.91
CA PRO A 127 -4.57 -14.96 -1.69
C PRO A 127 -4.75 -13.61 -2.40
N GLY A 128 -3.73 -12.76 -2.36
CA GLY A 128 -3.78 -11.37 -2.83
C GLY A 128 -4.07 -10.33 -1.73
N ASP A 129 -4.49 -10.75 -0.53
CA ASP A 129 -4.60 -9.85 0.62
C ASP A 129 -3.22 -9.39 1.12
N LEU A 130 -3.16 -8.20 1.69
CA LEU A 130 -1.96 -7.71 2.36
C LEU A 130 -1.96 -8.12 3.83
N VAL A 131 -0.84 -8.68 4.28
CA VAL A 131 -0.59 -9.01 5.68
C VAL A 131 0.44 -8.05 6.27
N PHE A 132 0.19 -7.57 7.48
CA PHE A 132 1.00 -6.55 8.12
C PHE A 132 1.59 -7.04 9.44
N PHE A 133 2.77 -6.52 9.76
CA PHE A 133 3.50 -6.92 10.96
C PHE A 133 4.17 -5.76 11.70
N ASN A 134 4.50 -6.00 12.97
CA ASN A 134 5.36 -5.17 13.80
C ASN A 134 6.79 -5.72 13.85
N THR A 135 7.64 -5.32 12.89
CA THR A 135 9.07 -5.70 12.86
C THR A 135 10.00 -4.60 13.36
N LEU A 136 9.54 -3.34 13.35
CA LEU A 136 10.32 -2.16 13.74
C LEU A 136 9.86 -1.52 15.06
N GLY A 137 9.14 -2.25 15.91
CA GLY A 137 8.65 -1.75 17.20
C GLY A 137 7.43 -0.83 17.10
N ARG A 138 6.77 -0.77 15.95
CA ARG A 138 5.51 -0.04 15.73
C ARG A 138 4.55 -0.85 14.85
N THR A 139 3.26 -0.66 15.05
CA THR A 139 2.19 -1.30 14.27
C THR A 139 2.32 -0.96 12.78
N PHE A 140 2.02 -1.92 11.90
CA PHE A 140 2.10 -1.76 10.44
C PHE A 140 3.48 -1.29 9.93
N SER A 141 4.56 -1.79 10.55
CA SER A 141 5.93 -1.46 10.11
C SER A 141 6.45 -2.33 8.98
N HIS A 142 5.81 -3.48 8.74
CA HIS A 142 6.13 -4.39 7.64
C HIS A 142 4.86 -4.82 6.91
N VAL A 143 5.00 -5.12 5.62
CA VAL A 143 3.91 -5.61 4.77
C VAL A 143 4.39 -6.74 3.85
N GLY A 144 3.49 -7.64 3.50
CA GLY A 144 3.67 -8.67 2.48
C GLY A 144 2.35 -9.05 1.83
N ILE A 145 2.41 -9.83 0.75
CA ILE A 145 1.25 -10.31 -0.01
C ILE A 145 0.97 -11.75 0.39
N TYR A 146 -0.24 -12.04 0.86
CA TYR A 146 -0.68 -13.37 1.23
C TYR A 146 -0.87 -14.24 -0.01
N MET A 147 -0.37 -15.47 0.04
CA MET A 147 -0.42 -16.43 -1.07
C MET A 147 -1.44 -17.54 -0.85
N GLY A 148 -1.99 -17.67 0.36
CA GLY A 148 -2.71 -18.88 0.78
C GLY A 148 -1.80 -19.83 1.57
N ASP A 149 -2.39 -20.87 2.15
CA ASP A 149 -1.71 -21.91 2.95
C ASP A 149 -0.79 -21.35 4.05
N ASN A 150 -1.21 -20.28 4.73
CA ASN A 150 -0.40 -19.58 5.74
C ASN A 150 0.96 -19.09 5.20
N ARG A 151 1.10 -18.86 3.88
CA ARG A 151 2.30 -18.34 3.25
C ARG A 151 2.10 -16.93 2.73
N PHE A 152 3.16 -16.14 2.75
CA PHE A 152 3.17 -14.79 2.22
C PHE A 152 4.54 -14.49 1.59
N ILE A 153 4.54 -13.60 0.61
CA ILE A 153 5.74 -13.12 -0.08
C ILE A 153 6.01 -11.67 0.33
N HIS A 154 7.27 -11.36 0.58
CA HIS A 154 7.68 -10.03 1.06
C HIS A 154 9.16 -9.74 0.77
N SER A 155 9.52 -8.45 0.82
CA SER A 155 10.92 -8.01 0.91
C SER A 155 11.28 -7.75 2.39
N PRO A 156 12.05 -8.63 3.07
CA PRO A 156 12.15 -8.66 4.53
C PRO A 156 12.97 -7.53 5.16
N ARG A 157 14.24 -7.38 4.78
CA ARG A 157 15.20 -6.43 5.38
C ARG A 157 16.51 -6.37 4.60
N ALA A 158 17.34 -5.37 4.92
CA ALA A 158 18.69 -5.25 4.36
C ALA A 158 19.52 -6.54 4.54
N GLY A 159 20.27 -6.91 3.51
CA GLY A 159 21.05 -8.16 3.46
C GLY A 159 20.26 -9.40 3.00
N LYS A 160 18.95 -9.26 2.80
CA LYS A 160 18.06 -10.32 2.28
C LYS A 160 17.46 -9.90 0.94
N SER A 161 16.75 -10.85 0.33
CA SER A 161 16.03 -10.67 -0.92
C SER A 161 14.55 -10.97 -0.71
N VAL A 162 13.72 -10.61 -1.69
CA VAL A 162 12.31 -11.04 -1.74
C VAL A 162 12.25 -12.56 -1.59
N GLU A 163 11.48 -13.02 -0.61
CA GLU A 163 11.35 -14.43 -0.23
C GLU A 163 9.91 -14.77 0.19
N ILE A 164 9.59 -16.06 0.19
CA ILE A 164 8.31 -16.58 0.67
C ILE A 164 8.52 -17.12 2.08
N THR A 165 7.66 -16.72 3.01
CA THR A 165 7.73 -17.11 4.41
C THR A 165 6.38 -17.62 4.92
N ASN A 166 6.41 -18.44 5.96
CA ASN A 166 5.20 -18.98 6.60
C ASN A 166 4.78 -18.11 7.79
N LEU A 167 3.51 -17.71 7.83
CA LEU A 167 2.87 -16.92 8.89
C LEU A 167 2.89 -17.60 10.26
N ASN A 168 2.94 -18.93 10.30
CA ASN A 168 2.94 -19.72 11.54
C ASN A 168 4.33 -19.78 12.20
N GLN A 169 5.39 -19.33 11.53
CA GLN A 169 6.69 -19.20 12.18
C GLN A 169 6.56 -18.25 13.38
N SER A 170 7.11 -18.64 14.53
CA SER A 170 6.99 -17.91 15.80
C SER A 170 7.30 -16.42 15.69
N TYR A 171 8.32 -16.06 14.89
CA TYR A 171 8.69 -14.67 14.66
C TYR A 171 7.56 -13.84 14.02
N TRP A 172 6.88 -14.40 13.01
CA TRP A 172 5.83 -13.71 12.24
C TRP A 172 4.48 -13.79 12.93
N SER A 173 4.14 -14.93 13.53
CA SER A 173 2.88 -15.11 14.24
C SER A 173 2.75 -14.16 15.42
N SER A 174 3.84 -13.93 16.18
CA SER A 174 3.85 -12.99 17.30
C SER A 174 3.85 -11.52 16.88
N ARG A 175 4.07 -11.22 15.59
CA ARG A 175 4.20 -9.86 15.05
C ARG A 175 3.06 -9.48 14.13
N PHE A 176 2.13 -10.38 13.85
CA PHE A 176 0.99 -10.10 13.00
C PHE A 176 0.15 -8.97 13.61
N THR A 177 -0.07 -7.89 12.84
CA THR A 177 -0.84 -6.71 13.29
C THR A 177 -2.16 -6.54 12.56
N GLY A 178 -2.42 -7.32 11.52
CA GLY A 178 -3.68 -7.29 10.77
C GLY A 178 -3.51 -7.58 9.29
N ALA A 179 -4.63 -7.63 8.58
CA ALA A 179 -4.68 -7.84 7.14
C ALA A 179 -5.58 -6.81 6.45
N ARG A 180 -5.30 -6.52 5.18
CA ARG A 180 -6.11 -5.63 4.33
C ARG A 180 -6.41 -6.25 2.98
N ARG A 181 -7.62 -6.01 2.49
CA ARG A 181 -8.04 -6.34 1.12
C ARG A 181 -8.29 -5.06 0.34
N TYR A 182 -7.94 -5.10 -0.94
CA TYR A 182 -8.24 -4.05 -1.91
C TYR A 182 -9.24 -4.58 -2.92
N ASP A 183 -10.07 -3.69 -3.44
CA ASP A 183 -11.09 -4.07 -4.42
C ASP A 183 -10.43 -4.70 -5.65
N GLY A 184 -11.00 -5.82 -6.11
CA GLY A 184 -10.44 -6.63 -7.19
C GLY A 184 -9.44 -7.71 -6.75
N THR A 185 -8.90 -7.70 -5.53
CA THR A 185 -7.90 -8.72 -5.09
C THR A 185 -8.52 -9.99 -4.51
N GLY A 186 -9.73 -9.93 -3.93
CA GLY A 186 -10.36 -11.06 -3.25
C GLY A 186 -11.53 -11.60 -4.04
N GLY A 187 -11.40 -12.76 -4.69
CA GLY A 187 -12.53 -13.28 -5.46
C GLY A 187 -12.50 -14.76 -5.79
N THR A 188 -11.34 -15.37 -6.03
CA THR A 188 -11.31 -16.77 -6.47
C THR A 188 -10.21 -17.57 -5.78
N PRO A 189 -10.46 -18.88 -5.55
CA PRO A 189 -9.41 -19.78 -5.12
C PRO A 189 -8.38 -19.90 -6.24
N VAL A 190 -7.24 -19.26 -6.05
CA VAL A 190 -6.06 -19.47 -6.89
C VAL A 190 -5.47 -20.84 -6.59
N ASN A 191 -5.30 -21.67 -7.61
CA ASN A 191 -4.64 -22.97 -7.45
C ASN A 191 -3.13 -22.75 -7.29
N MET A 192 -2.66 -22.68 -6.04
CA MET A 192 -1.25 -22.45 -5.73
C MET A 192 -0.32 -23.52 -6.29
N ALA A 193 -0.76 -24.78 -6.37
CA ALA A 193 0.03 -25.83 -6.97
C ALA A 193 0.22 -25.60 -8.48
N ALA A 194 -0.85 -25.23 -9.19
CA ALA A 194 -0.80 -24.87 -10.60
C ALA A 194 0.03 -23.59 -10.82
N LEU A 195 -0.10 -22.59 -9.95
CA LEU A 195 0.67 -21.34 -10.00
C LEU A 195 2.17 -21.60 -9.83
N LEU A 196 2.57 -22.31 -8.77
CA LEU A 196 3.97 -22.66 -8.55
C LEU A 196 4.54 -23.54 -9.67
N ALA A 197 3.71 -24.40 -10.28
CA ALA A 197 4.10 -25.21 -11.43
C ALA A 197 4.22 -24.40 -12.73
N SER A 198 3.52 -23.27 -12.86
CA SER A 198 3.57 -22.39 -14.03
C SER A 198 4.61 -21.27 -13.93
N VAL A 199 5.26 -21.09 -12.78
CA VAL A 199 6.48 -20.28 -12.70
C VAL A 199 7.59 -21.00 -13.47
N PRO A 200 8.12 -20.45 -14.57
CA PRO A 200 9.27 -21.04 -15.23
C PRO A 200 10.42 -21.08 -14.21
N LYS A 201 10.89 -22.29 -13.88
CA LYS A 201 12.16 -22.47 -13.15
C LYS A 201 13.26 -21.95 -14.07
N ASN A 202 13.52 -20.65 -14.05
CA ASN A 202 14.66 -20.08 -14.73
C ASN A 202 15.92 -20.48 -13.96
N THR A 203 16.33 -21.74 -14.17
CA THR A 203 17.67 -22.26 -13.95
C THR A 203 18.59 -21.88 -15.11
N GLY A 204 18.14 -20.97 -15.98
CA GLY A 204 19.01 -20.22 -16.86
C GLY A 204 19.74 -19.19 -16.02
N SER A 205 21.01 -19.49 -15.74
CA SER A 205 22.04 -18.47 -15.61
C SER A 205 21.81 -17.45 -16.73
N SER A 206 21.21 -16.31 -16.42
CA SER A 206 21.24 -15.16 -17.31
C SER A 206 22.72 -14.84 -17.47
N LYS A 207 23.31 -15.37 -18.55
CA LYS A 207 24.44 -14.74 -19.19
C LYS A 207 23.99 -13.32 -19.45
N VAL A 208 24.36 -12.44 -18.52
CA VAL A 208 24.49 -11.03 -18.80
C VAL A 208 25.48 -11.00 -19.95
N SER A 209 24.96 -10.87 -21.17
CA SER A 209 25.77 -10.49 -22.30
C SER A 209 26.31 -9.12 -21.91
N ALA A 210 27.55 -9.12 -21.42
CA ALA A 210 28.28 -7.93 -21.12
C ALA A 210 28.38 -7.15 -22.44
N THR A 211 27.47 -6.19 -22.62
CA THR A 211 27.63 -5.16 -23.63
C THR A 211 28.97 -4.52 -23.39
N ALA A 212 29.82 -4.61 -24.40
CA ALA A 212 31.24 -4.32 -24.36
C ALA A 212 31.55 -3.05 -23.55
N SER A 213 32.33 -3.23 -22.47
CA SER A 213 33.09 -2.17 -21.85
C SER A 213 34.04 -1.60 -22.92
N SER A 214 33.69 -0.46 -23.50
CA SER A 214 34.58 0.27 -24.39
C SER A 214 35.79 0.73 -23.57
N LYS A 215 36.93 0.07 -23.79
CA LYS A 215 38.21 0.45 -23.17
C LYS A 215 38.53 1.90 -23.55
N PRO A 216 38.99 2.76 -22.61
CA PRO A 216 39.40 4.11 -22.94
C PRO A 216 40.58 4.08 -23.93
N VAL A 217 40.51 4.88 -24.98
CA VAL A 217 41.58 4.99 -25.97
C VAL A 217 42.67 5.89 -25.38
N CYS A 218 43.79 5.29 -25.01
CA CYS A 218 44.95 6.01 -24.49
C CYS A 218 45.93 6.33 -25.62
N LYS A 219 46.41 7.59 -25.68
CA LYS A 219 47.50 8.01 -26.56
C LYS A 219 48.73 8.38 -25.74
N THR A 220 49.91 8.05 -26.25
CA THR A 220 51.19 8.44 -25.64
C THR A 220 51.68 9.72 -26.27
N ILE A 221 51.91 10.75 -25.45
CA ILE A 221 52.49 12.04 -25.85
C ILE A 221 53.90 12.16 -25.28
N LYS A 222 54.83 12.71 -26.06
CA LYS A 222 56.21 12.96 -25.60
C LYS A 222 56.34 14.44 -25.24
N ARG A 223 56.63 14.75 -23.98
CA ARG A 223 56.88 16.13 -23.52
C ARG A 223 58.22 16.16 -22.77
N LYS A 224 59.10 17.10 -23.15
CA LYS A 224 60.45 17.26 -22.56
C LYS A 224 61.24 15.94 -22.47
N GLY A 225 61.29 15.18 -23.57
CA GLY A 225 62.04 13.91 -23.63
C GLY A 225 61.39 12.72 -22.92
N LYS A 226 60.40 12.92 -22.05
CA LYS A 226 59.68 11.84 -21.34
C LYS A 226 58.32 11.53 -21.99
N LYS A 227 57.98 10.25 -22.05
CA LYS A 227 56.69 9.75 -22.57
C LYS A 227 55.64 9.80 -21.45
N HIS A 228 54.48 10.37 -21.73
CA HIS A 228 53.32 10.41 -20.85
C HIS A 228 52.12 9.76 -21.55
N GLN A 229 51.31 9.00 -20.83
CA GLN A 229 50.11 8.36 -21.37
C GLN A 229 48.88 9.13 -20.92
N VAL A 230 48.03 9.55 -21.86
CA VAL A 230 46.78 10.27 -21.60
C VAL A 230 45.62 9.44 -22.14
N CYS A 231 44.65 9.16 -21.29
CA CYS A 231 43.47 8.38 -21.62
C CYS A 231 42.23 9.27 -21.51
N GLU A 232 41.40 9.31 -22.54
CA GLU A 232 40.16 10.07 -22.56
C GLU A 232 38.96 9.09 -22.53
N ALA A 233 37.95 9.38 -21.70
CA ALA A 233 36.73 8.57 -21.62
C ALA A 233 35.82 8.88 -22.82
N PRO A 234 35.14 7.86 -23.41
CA PRO A 234 34.22 8.11 -24.51
C PRO A 234 33.03 8.96 -24.03
N LYS A 235 32.79 10.10 -24.67
CA LYS A 235 31.60 10.92 -24.43
C LYS A 235 30.38 10.13 -24.91
N THR A 236 29.52 9.71 -23.99
CA THR A 236 28.27 9.03 -24.31
C THR A 236 27.35 9.98 -25.09
N ALA A 237 26.95 9.59 -26.29
CA ALA A 237 25.96 10.30 -27.09
C ALA A 237 24.64 10.39 -26.33
N ARG A 238 24.12 11.61 -26.19
CA ARG A 238 22.81 11.90 -25.61
C ARG A 238 21.80 11.78 -26.75
N GLU A 239 20.90 10.81 -26.66
CA GLU A 239 19.83 10.59 -27.63
C GLU A 239 18.85 11.78 -27.59
N SER A 240 18.83 12.54 -28.67
CA SER A 240 17.94 13.69 -28.87
C SER A 240 16.67 13.23 -29.58
N THR A 241 15.58 13.08 -28.84
CA THR A 241 14.24 13.03 -29.43
C THR A 241 13.78 14.45 -29.75
N SER A 242 13.65 14.73 -31.04
CA SER A 242 13.18 16.00 -31.59
C SER A 242 11.66 16.13 -31.46
N GLY A 243 11.20 16.93 -30.50
CA GLY A 243 9.81 17.41 -30.39
C GLY A 243 9.76 18.92 -30.58
N ARG A 244 9.30 19.36 -31.75
CA ARG A 244 9.17 20.75 -32.21
C ARG A 244 7.90 21.38 -31.64
N SER A 245 8.02 22.38 -30.77
CA SER A 245 6.96 23.37 -30.50
C SER A 245 7.58 24.75 -30.24
N LYS A 246 7.12 25.73 -31.02
CA LYS A 246 7.56 27.14 -31.01
C LYS A 246 6.82 27.95 -29.92
N THR A 247 7.45 29.09 -29.58
CA THR A 247 6.93 30.26 -28.84
C THR A 247 6.81 30.05 -27.32
N SER A 248 7.22 30.95 -26.42
CA SER A 248 7.30 32.42 -26.51
C SER A 248 8.21 33.00 -25.40
N LYS A 249 8.73 34.20 -25.70
CA LYS A 249 9.07 35.34 -24.83
C LYS A 249 10.19 35.25 -23.77
N ALA A 250 11.05 36.25 -23.93
CA ALA A 250 12.17 36.66 -23.10
C ALA A 250 11.76 37.05 -21.67
N ALA A 251 12.61 36.69 -20.71
CA ALA A 251 12.82 37.46 -19.50
C ALA A 251 14.30 37.35 -19.10
N THR A 252 15.00 38.45 -19.35
CA THR A 252 16.37 38.75 -18.95
C THR A 252 16.48 38.74 -17.42
N TYR A 253 17.38 37.95 -16.84
CA TYR A 253 17.86 38.23 -15.48
C TYR A 253 19.38 38.05 -15.39
N LYS A 254 20.03 39.14 -15.01
CA LYS A 254 21.48 39.33 -14.96
C LYS A 254 22.11 38.54 -13.81
N LYS A 255 23.23 37.93 -14.15
CA LYS A 255 24.31 37.45 -13.30
C LYS A 255 24.91 38.57 -12.45
N THR A 256 25.00 38.39 -11.13
CA THR A 256 26.10 38.94 -10.33
C THR A 256 26.53 37.99 -9.22
N SER A 257 27.83 37.77 -9.20
CA SER A 257 28.63 37.05 -8.22
C SER A 257 29.22 38.01 -7.18
N LYS A 258 29.38 37.57 -5.92
CA LYS A 258 30.46 37.84 -4.92
C LYS A 258 29.87 37.74 -3.51
N THR A 259 30.21 36.75 -2.67
CA THR A 259 31.41 36.56 -1.79
C THR A 259 31.45 37.46 -0.53
N VAL A 260 31.73 36.82 0.63
CA VAL A 260 32.18 37.35 1.95
C VAL A 260 31.03 37.92 2.82
N SER A 261 30.84 37.65 4.12
CA SER A 261 31.75 37.48 5.28
C SER A 261 31.06 36.80 6.47
N LYS A 262 31.89 36.18 7.32
CA LYS A 262 31.68 35.75 8.72
C LYS A 262 31.18 36.88 9.65
N ILE A 263 30.46 36.48 10.73
CA ILE A 263 30.45 36.98 12.14
C ILE A 263 29.57 35.94 12.88
N SER A 264 30.05 34.99 13.69
CA SER A 264 30.62 35.03 15.07
C SER A 264 29.65 35.43 16.20
N LYS A 265 29.74 34.64 17.30
CA LYS A 265 29.15 34.76 18.66
C LYS A 265 27.80 34.03 18.86
N ALA A 266 27.76 32.88 19.54
CA ALA A 266 27.98 32.58 20.98
C ALA A 266 26.77 32.91 21.86
N SER A 267 26.12 31.87 22.41
CA SER A 267 25.63 31.87 23.79
C SER A 267 25.49 30.43 24.29
N LYS A 268 26.34 30.07 25.26
CA LYS A 268 26.17 28.93 26.16
C LYS A 268 25.40 29.43 27.38
N ASN A 269 24.57 28.57 27.97
CA ASN A 269 24.35 28.38 29.40
C ASN A 269 23.11 27.49 29.58
N THR A 270 22.95 26.57 30.53
CA THR A 270 23.80 25.90 31.53
C THR A 270 22.95 24.75 32.07
N ALA A 271 23.62 23.71 32.58
CA ALA A 271 23.05 22.51 33.17
C ALA A 271 22.23 22.74 34.44
N ALA A 272 21.29 21.82 34.73
CA ALA A 272 21.04 21.36 36.09
C ALA A 272 20.50 19.92 36.09
N LYS A 273 21.16 19.11 36.91
CA LYS A 273 21.04 17.68 37.20
C LYS A 273 20.32 17.54 38.54
N SER A 274 19.48 16.52 38.75
CA SER A 274 19.42 15.71 39.99
C SER A 274 18.11 14.91 40.17
N SER A 275 18.25 13.58 40.08
CA SER A 275 17.83 12.51 41.01
C SER A 275 16.36 12.25 41.44
N LYS A 276 16.17 10.95 41.76
CA LYS A 276 15.28 10.33 42.79
C LYS A 276 14.07 9.55 42.20
N ALA A 277 14.20 8.23 41.99
CA ALA A 277 14.03 7.10 42.93
C ALA A 277 12.55 6.71 43.19
N ALA A 278 12.24 5.44 42.95
CA ALA A 278 10.95 4.75 43.15
C ALA A 278 10.57 4.60 44.65
N PRO A 279 9.32 4.20 44.99
CA PRO A 279 9.05 2.76 45.11
C PRO A 279 7.63 2.29 44.69
N LYS A 280 7.54 0.95 44.63
CA LYS A 280 6.41 0.07 44.35
C LYS A 280 5.18 0.32 45.25
N ALA A 281 3.98 0.22 44.68
CA ALA A 281 2.77 -0.14 45.40
C ALA A 281 2.07 -1.31 44.67
N LYS A 282 2.02 -2.45 45.36
CA LYS A 282 1.20 -3.62 45.00
C LYS A 282 -0.21 -3.34 45.51
N HIS A 283 -1.23 -3.45 44.66
CA HIS A 283 -2.61 -3.62 45.12
C HIS A 283 -3.08 -5.04 44.82
N SER A 284 -3.53 -5.67 45.89
CA SER A 284 -3.98 -7.05 46.05
C SER A 284 -5.28 -7.32 45.31
N SER A 285 -5.30 -8.46 44.62
CA SER A 285 -6.47 -9.13 44.06
C SER A 285 -7.41 -9.67 45.14
N THR A 286 -8.66 -9.21 45.09
CA THR A 286 -9.91 -10.00 45.09
C THR A 286 -9.99 -11.33 45.87
N SER A 287 -10.86 -11.30 46.89
CA SER A 287 -12.04 -12.16 47.10
C SER A 287 -11.85 -13.69 47.04
N LYS A 288 -11.82 -14.32 48.23
CA LYS A 288 -11.99 -15.77 48.39
C LYS A 288 -13.30 -16.04 49.15
N LYS A 289 -14.31 -16.47 48.38
CA LYS A 289 -15.62 -16.96 48.79
C LYS A 289 -15.46 -18.33 49.47
N LYS A 290 -15.87 -18.46 50.75
CA LYS A 290 -16.04 -19.75 51.44
C LYS A 290 -17.53 -20.11 51.41
N HIS A 291 -17.87 -21.19 50.73
CA HIS A 291 -19.08 -21.96 50.93
C HIS A 291 -18.68 -23.44 50.94
N LYS A 292 -19.38 -24.19 51.80
CA LYS A 292 -19.22 -25.60 52.17
C LYS A 292 -18.13 -25.90 53.19
#